data_AF-A0AAD4BK03-F1
#
_entry.id   AF-A0AAD4BK03-F1
#
_cell.length_a   1.000
_cell.length_b   1.000
_cell.length_c   1.000
_cell.angle_alpha   90.00
_cell.angle_beta   90.00
_cell.angle_gamma   90.00
#
_symmetry.space_group_name_H-M   'P 1'
#
loop_
_entity.id
_entity.type
_entity.pdbx_description
1 polymer ?
#
loop_
_entity_poly.entity_id
_entity_poly.type
_entity_poly.pdbx_seq_one_letter_code
_entity_poly.pdbx_strand_id
1 'polypeptide(L)'
;MVGTRQNRSACLPRAHTVLCDVPTFHPPHLCHIPASKIIANQHATRFLDSLKTYLSSLNISFAPCTFDTFHLFSHLVFCLSSILEVSNAKLTNIVRASPPCPRRGRCPPEAAHLNFALVRCPDSNSYTEGTAIEGLHVVQVCAIFTLPDYIPLYTKIQGPLAYVEWMTPFHTKDRASGLYIVSRSTQMHQRHDDVILVANIVHSCHLIPEFGHAVDPNWTADTVGTLCSWFFVNAYIDVHTFSLLSMNRRNCI
;
A
#
# COMPACT_ATOMS: atom_id res chain seq x y z
N MET A 1 -36.56 41.69 -16.57
CA MET A 1 -35.58 41.38 -15.52
C MET A 1 -35.52 39.88 -15.35
N VAL A 2 -34.39 39.32 -15.78
CA VAL A 2 -34.07 37.90 -15.90
C VAL A 2 -33.45 37.42 -14.60
N GLY A 3 -33.66 36.15 -14.23
CA GLY A 3 -32.73 35.46 -13.34
C GLY A 3 -33.33 34.40 -12.42
N THR A 4 -33.83 33.31 -12.99
CA THR A 4 -34.16 32.06 -12.29
C THR A 4 -32.90 31.48 -11.65
N ARG A 5 -32.90 31.31 -10.32
CA ARG A 5 -31.81 30.65 -9.57
C ARG A 5 -31.81 29.15 -9.87
N GLN A 6 -30.89 28.70 -10.71
CA GLN A 6 -30.53 27.28 -10.83
C GLN A 6 -29.69 26.86 -9.62
N ASN A 7 -30.26 26.01 -8.77
CA ASN A 7 -29.53 25.19 -7.83
C ASN A 7 -28.57 24.28 -8.60
N ARG A 8 -27.28 24.61 -8.57
CA ARG A 8 -26.23 23.68 -8.98
C ARG A 8 -26.01 22.70 -7.84
N SER A 9 -26.71 21.57 -7.92
CA SER A 9 -26.31 20.35 -7.20
C SER A 9 -24.88 20.04 -7.59
N ALA A 10 -23.96 20.18 -6.64
CA ALA A 10 -22.58 19.73 -6.79
C ALA A 10 -22.62 18.21 -6.89
N CYS A 11 -22.53 17.70 -8.13
CA CYS A 11 -22.24 16.29 -8.35
C CYS A 11 -20.83 16.03 -7.82
N LEU A 12 -20.74 15.41 -6.65
CA LEU A 12 -19.55 14.67 -6.22
C LEU A 12 -19.13 13.76 -7.38
N PRO A 13 -17.87 13.77 -7.82
CA PRO A 13 -17.42 12.80 -8.81
C PRO A 13 -17.60 11.40 -8.21
N ARG A 14 -18.32 10.54 -8.94
CA ARG A 14 -18.45 9.12 -8.60
C ARG A 14 -17.04 8.55 -8.43
N ALA A 15 -16.73 8.06 -7.23
CA ALA A 15 -15.57 7.23 -7.02
C ALA A 15 -15.66 6.05 -8.00
N HIS A 16 -14.73 6.00 -8.96
CA HIS A 16 -14.48 4.76 -9.68
C HIS A 16 -13.90 3.80 -8.65
N THR A 17 -14.76 2.96 -8.07
CA THR A 17 -14.34 1.94 -7.12
C THR A 17 -13.45 0.97 -7.86
N VAL A 18 -12.14 1.04 -7.63
CA VAL A 18 -11.22 -0.05 -8.00
C VAL A 18 -11.74 -1.28 -7.27
N LEU A 19 -12.23 -2.26 -8.03
CA LEU A 19 -12.68 -3.51 -7.44
C LEU A 19 -11.43 -4.29 -7.06
N CYS A 20 -11.15 -4.30 -5.76
CA CYS A 20 -10.11 -5.14 -5.17
C CYS A 20 -10.71 -6.53 -4.95
N ASP A 21 -10.29 -7.49 -5.76
CA ASP A 21 -10.61 -8.89 -5.54
C ASP A 21 -9.64 -9.44 -4.50
N VAL A 22 -10.19 -9.74 -3.33
CA VAL A 22 -9.48 -10.38 -2.23
C VAL A 22 -9.76 -11.88 -2.33
N PRO A 23 -8.74 -12.76 -2.31
CA PRO A 23 -8.97 -14.20 -2.36
C PRO A 23 -9.93 -14.66 -1.27
N THR A 24 -11.04 -15.29 -1.64
CA THR A 24 -12.05 -15.80 -0.69
C THR A 24 -11.58 -17.04 0.05
N PHE A 25 -10.62 -17.77 -0.51
CA PHE A 25 -9.99 -18.92 0.11
C PHE A 25 -8.66 -18.54 0.76
N HIS A 26 -8.56 -18.73 2.07
CA HIS A 26 -7.30 -18.61 2.79
C HIS A 26 -6.56 -19.96 2.78
N PRO A 27 -5.34 -20.01 2.21
CA PRO A 27 -4.50 -21.19 2.33
C PRO A 27 -4.27 -21.53 3.81
N PRO A 28 -4.29 -22.81 4.22
CA PRO A 28 -4.16 -23.18 5.64
C PRO A 28 -2.90 -22.63 6.34
N HIS A 29 -1.82 -22.41 5.58
CA HIS A 29 -0.56 -21.88 6.09
C HIS A 29 -0.56 -20.35 6.29
N LEU A 30 -1.63 -19.66 5.88
CA LEU A 30 -1.87 -18.23 6.11
C LEU A 30 -3.03 -17.99 7.09
N CYS A 31 -3.66 -19.04 7.59
CA CYS A 31 -4.69 -18.96 8.62
C CYS A 31 -4.08 -18.98 10.02
N HIS A 32 -4.72 -18.29 10.95
CA HIS A 32 -4.39 -18.29 12.37
C HIS A 32 -2.91 -17.99 12.68
N ILE A 33 -2.34 -17.01 11.97
CA ILE A 33 -0.96 -16.60 12.15
C ILE A 33 -0.86 -15.68 13.37
N PRO A 34 -0.07 -16.03 14.41
CA PRO A 34 0.08 -15.18 15.58
C PRO A 34 0.79 -13.87 15.22
N ALA A 35 0.42 -12.77 15.87
CA ALA A 35 1.06 -11.46 15.68
C ALA A 35 2.58 -11.51 15.82
N SER A 36 3.10 -12.30 16.75
CA SER A 36 4.56 -12.53 16.90
C SER A 36 5.23 -13.00 15.61
N LYS A 37 4.58 -13.85 14.80
CA LYS A 37 5.11 -14.28 13.50
C LYS A 37 5.01 -13.18 12.44
N ILE A 38 3.95 -12.39 12.43
CA ILE A 38 3.80 -11.24 11.52
C ILE A 38 4.95 -10.26 11.75
N ILE A 39 5.18 -9.90 13.02
CA ILE A 39 6.25 -8.99 13.45
C ILE A 39 7.62 -9.50 13.01
N ALA A 40 7.92 -10.77 13.29
CA ALA A 40 9.22 -11.35 12.99
C ALA A 40 9.46 -11.56 11.49
N ASN A 41 8.47 -12.06 10.77
CA ASN A 41 8.65 -12.55 9.40
C ASN A 41 8.47 -11.46 8.34
N GLN A 42 7.73 -10.39 8.62
CA GLN A 42 7.40 -9.33 7.66
C GLN A 42 8.00 -7.98 8.09
N HIS A 43 8.97 -8.00 9.00
CA HIS A 43 9.62 -6.82 9.59
C HIS A 43 8.64 -5.80 10.20
N ALA A 44 7.44 -6.25 10.57
CA ALA A 44 6.34 -5.42 11.04
C ALA A 44 6.47 -5.10 12.54
N THR A 45 7.57 -4.46 12.92
CA THR A 45 7.97 -4.26 14.33
C THR A 45 6.92 -3.55 15.18
N ARG A 46 6.09 -2.70 14.57
CA ARG A 46 5.09 -1.87 15.26
C ARG A 46 3.66 -2.33 15.05
N PHE A 47 3.46 -3.48 14.41
CA PHE A 47 2.14 -4.02 14.05
C PHE A 47 1.07 -3.89 15.14
N LEU A 48 1.39 -4.29 16.38
CA LEU A 48 0.44 -4.25 17.50
C LEU A 48 0.12 -2.82 17.96
N ASP A 49 1.09 -1.91 17.92
CA ASP A 49 0.91 -0.50 18.29
C ASP A 49 -0.02 0.20 17.30
N SER A 50 0.20 -0.01 16.01
CA SER A 50 -0.61 0.56 14.92
C SER A 50 -2.01 -0.04 14.92
N LEU A 51 -2.13 -1.36 15.10
CA LEU A 51 -3.43 -2.01 15.21
C LEU A 51 -4.22 -1.49 16.41
N LYS A 52 -3.57 -1.32 17.57
CA LYS A 52 -4.20 -0.71 18.75
C LYS A 52 -4.68 0.71 18.46
N THR A 53 -3.87 1.51 17.77
CA THR A 53 -4.19 2.89 17.39
C THR A 53 -5.39 2.93 16.45
N TYR A 54 -5.40 2.08 15.44
CA TYR A 54 -6.51 1.91 14.51
C TYR A 54 -7.81 1.50 15.23
N LEU A 55 -7.78 0.47 16.07
CA LEU A 55 -8.95 0.04 16.85
C LEU A 55 -9.45 1.13 17.80
N SER A 56 -8.53 1.88 18.43
CA SER A 56 -8.87 3.01 19.30
C SER A 56 -9.58 4.12 18.52
N SER A 57 -9.15 4.41 17.28
CA SER A 57 -9.81 5.39 16.40
C SER A 57 -11.27 5.02 16.07
N LEU A 58 -11.58 3.72 16.11
CA LEU A 58 -12.93 3.17 15.90
C LEU A 58 -13.73 3.03 17.20
N ASN A 59 -13.19 3.53 18.32
CA ASN A 59 -13.73 3.37 19.68
C ASN A 59 -13.87 1.88 20.09
N ILE A 60 -12.98 1.02 19.61
CA ILE A 60 -12.91 -0.39 20.00
C ILE A 60 -11.87 -0.52 21.11
N SER A 61 -12.32 -0.80 22.33
CA SER A 61 -11.44 -1.07 23.47
C SER A 61 -10.96 -2.53 23.43
N PHE A 62 -10.03 -2.81 22.54
CA PHE A 62 -9.31 -4.09 22.45
C PHE A 62 -7.81 -3.82 22.51
N ALA A 63 -7.09 -4.63 23.27
CA ALA A 63 -5.64 -4.52 23.42
C ALA A 63 -4.98 -5.72 22.72
N PRO A 64 -4.53 -5.57 21.46
CA PRO A 64 -3.85 -6.63 20.73
C PRO A 64 -2.60 -7.12 21.47
N CYS A 65 -2.37 -8.43 21.43
CA CYS A 65 -1.22 -9.11 22.01
C CYS A 65 -0.51 -10.03 21.01
N THR A 66 0.69 -10.47 21.36
CA THR A 66 1.55 -11.28 20.48
C THR A 66 1.00 -12.67 20.12
N PHE A 67 0.04 -13.16 20.90
CA PHE A 67 -0.60 -14.46 20.73
C PHE A 67 -1.88 -14.38 19.90
N ASP A 68 -2.41 -13.17 19.65
CA ASP A 68 -3.58 -13.01 18.81
C ASP A 68 -3.28 -13.47 17.40
N THR A 69 -4.18 -14.28 16.84
CA THR A 69 -4.00 -14.93 15.55
C THR A 69 -4.81 -14.25 14.48
N PHE A 70 -4.22 -13.99 13.30
CA PHE A 70 -4.85 -13.30 12.18
C PHE A 70 -4.87 -14.20 10.95
N HIS A 71 -5.83 -13.97 10.04
CA HIS A 71 -5.81 -14.62 8.73
C HIS A 71 -5.14 -13.66 7.75
N LEU A 72 -4.07 -14.12 7.10
CA LEU A 72 -3.29 -13.31 6.17
C LEU A 72 -3.73 -13.55 4.72
N PHE A 73 -3.47 -12.55 3.88
CA PHE A 73 -3.52 -12.65 2.43
C PHE A 73 -2.12 -12.42 1.86
N SER A 74 -1.73 -13.23 0.88
CA SER A 74 -0.42 -13.09 0.22
C SER A 74 -0.40 -11.93 -0.78
N HIS A 75 -1.55 -11.58 -1.34
CA HIS A 75 -1.67 -10.52 -2.33
C HIS A 75 -3.10 -10.02 -2.49
N LEU A 76 -3.22 -8.85 -3.09
CA LEU A 76 -4.45 -8.23 -3.58
C LEU A 76 -4.39 -8.19 -5.10
N VAL A 77 -5.55 -8.33 -5.76
CA VAL A 77 -5.68 -8.18 -7.21
C VAL A 77 -6.66 -7.05 -7.49
N PHE A 78 -6.19 -6.00 -8.14
CA PHE A 78 -6.98 -4.86 -8.56
C PHE A 78 -7.26 -4.96 -10.06
N CYS A 79 -8.50 -4.75 -10.46
CA CYS A 79 -8.86 -4.61 -11.87
C CYS A 79 -8.63 -3.16 -12.31
N LEU A 80 -7.75 -2.95 -13.29
CA LEU A 80 -7.47 -1.62 -13.82
C LEU A 80 -8.50 -1.22 -14.89
N SER A 81 -8.78 0.07 -14.96
CA SER A 81 -9.62 0.64 -16.02
C SER A 81 -8.97 0.43 -17.40
N SER A 82 -9.74 0.31 -18.48
CA SER A 82 -9.15 0.25 -19.82
C SER A 82 -8.57 1.61 -20.22
N ILE A 83 -7.34 1.62 -20.73
CA ILE A 83 -6.75 2.78 -21.41
C ILE A 83 -6.88 2.51 -22.91
N LEU A 84 -7.86 3.18 -23.54
CA LEU A 84 -8.29 2.91 -24.91
C LEU A 84 -7.13 3.00 -25.92
N GLU A 85 -6.15 3.86 -25.66
CA GLU A 85 -4.99 4.08 -26.53
C GLU A 85 -3.97 2.93 -26.53
N VAL A 86 -4.02 2.01 -25.56
CA VAL A 86 -3.01 0.96 -25.40
C VAL A 86 -3.57 -0.42 -25.65
N SER A 87 -4.67 -0.79 -25.00
CA SER A 87 -5.24 -2.13 -25.15
C SER A 87 -6.64 -2.19 -24.53
N ASN A 88 -7.52 -2.96 -25.15
CA ASN A 88 -8.82 -3.33 -24.59
C ASN A 88 -8.75 -4.57 -23.68
N ALA A 89 -7.56 -5.13 -23.43
CA ALA A 89 -7.40 -6.27 -22.54
C ALA A 89 -7.61 -5.85 -21.08
N LYS A 90 -8.25 -6.72 -20.30
CA LYS A 90 -8.39 -6.53 -18.84
C LYS A 90 -6.99 -6.59 -18.21
N LEU A 91 -6.49 -5.44 -17.75
CA LEU A 91 -5.24 -5.36 -17.01
C LEU A 91 -5.51 -5.56 -15.51
N THR A 92 -4.60 -6.27 -14.86
CA THR A 92 -4.65 -6.49 -13.42
C THR A 92 -3.42 -5.90 -12.78
N ASN A 93 -3.59 -5.35 -11.59
CA ASN A 93 -2.53 -4.84 -10.74
C ASN A 93 -2.47 -5.68 -9.46
N ILE A 94 -1.28 -6.13 -9.07
CA ILE A 94 -1.12 -7.03 -7.93
C ILE A 94 -0.23 -6.36 -6.88
N VAL A 95 -0.75 -6.26 -5.65
CA VAL A 95 0.02 -5.82 -4.48
C VAL A 95 0.27 -7.03 -3.59
N ARG A 96 1.53 -7.43 -3.44
CA ARG A 96 1.93 -8.58 -2.61
C ARG A 96 2.35 -8.14 -1.21
N ALA A 97 2.02 -8.96 -0.22
CA ALA A 97 2.51 -8.88 1.15
C ALA A 97 2.68 -10.30 1.70
N SER A 98 3.40 -11.14 0.95
CA SER A 98 3.56 -12.56 1.26
C SER A 98 4.56 -12.75 2.41
N PRO A 99 4.23 -13.56 3.43
CA PRO A 99 5.23 -13.98 4.40
C PRO A 99 6.30 -14.87 3.72
N PRO A 100 7.48 -15.00 4.32
CA PRO A 100 8.55 -15.86 3.82
C PRO A 100 8.09 -17.30 3.77
N CYS A 101 8.42 -17.98 2.67
CA CYS A 101 8.12 -19.38 2.47
C CYS A 101 9.38 -20.22 2.74
N PRO A 102 9.34 -21.15 3.71
CA PRO A 102 10.46 -22.07 3.90
C PRO A 102 10.58 -22.99 2.69
N ARG A 103 11.77 -23.57 2.52
CA ARG A 103 12.05 -24.54 1.47
C ARG A 103 11.00 -25.66 1.49
N ARG A 104 10.37 -25.93 0.34
CA ARG A 104 9.39 -27.01 0.17
C ARG A 104 9.81 -27.92 -0.97
N GLY A 105 10.40 -29.06 -0.64
CA GLY A 105 10.90 -30.03 -1.61
C GLY A 105 11.96 -29.42 -2.53
N ARG A 106 11.64 -29.30 -3.82
CA ARG A 106 12.50 -28.69 -4.85
C ARG A 106 12.39 -27.16 -4.94
N CYS A 107 11.38 -26.55 -4.29
CA CYS A 107 11.24 -25.10 -4.26
C CYS A 107 12.23 -24.51 -3.23
N PRO A 108 13.12 -23.59 -3.64
CA PRO A 108 14.04 -22.92 -2.71
C PRO A 108 13.26 -22.08 -1.67
N PRO A 109 13.89 -21.73 -0.54
CA PRO A 109 13.29 -20.79 0.39
C PRO A 109 13.10 -19.44 -0.31
N GLU A 110 11.95 -18.80 -0.07
CA GLU A 110 11.60 -17.48 -0.57
C GLU A 110 11.46 -16.52 0.61
N ALA A 111 12.10 -15.36 0.51
CA ALA A 111 11.99 -14.31 1.52
C ALA A 111 10.58 -13.69 1.52
N ALA A 112 10.32 -12.79 2.47
CA ALA A 112 9.06 -12.04 2.45
C ALA A 112 8.97 -11.20 1.17
N HIS A 113 7.80 -11.16 0.54
CA HIS A 113 7.58 -10.36 -0.66
C HIS A 113 6.61 -9.22 -0.33
N LEU A 114 7.18 -8.04 -0.09
CA LEU A 114 6.48 -6.86 0.41
C LEU A 114 6.51 -5.75 -0.63
N ASN A 115 5.43 -5.60 -1.39
CA ASN A 115 5.33 -4.60 -2.46
C ASN A 115 5.16 -3.19 -1.91
N PHE A 116 5.54 -2.22 -2.72
CA PHE A 116 5.12 -0.83 -2.54
C PHE A 116 3.79 -0.57 -3.23
N ALA A 117 3.01 0.35 -2.70
CA ALA A 117 1.72 0.73 -3.24
C ALA A 117 1.42 2.22 -3.03
N LEU A 118 0.53 2.76 -3.85
CA LEU A 118 -0.07 4.08 -3.70
C LEU A 118 -1.35 3.96 -2.89
N VAL A 119 -1.46 4.78 -1.85
CA VAL A 119 -2.59 4.83 -0.93
C VAL A 119 -3.20 6.22 -0.96
N ARG A 120 -4.53 6.30 -0.87
CA ARG A 120 -5.25 7.55 -0.65
C ARG A 120 -4.94 8.05 0.76
N CYS A 121 -4.29 9.20 0.85
CA CYS A 121 -4.00 9.89 2.09
C CYS A 121 -4.80 11.20 2.13
N PRO A 122 -5.53 11.49 3.22
CA PRO A 122 -6.27 12.74 3.37
C PRO A 122 -5.35 13.95 3.59
N ASP A 123 -4.08 13.72 3.91
CA ASP A 123 -3.12 14.79 4.16
C ASP A 123 -2.85 15.60 2.91
N SER A 124 -2.96 16.93 3.05
CA SER A 124 -2.67 17.85 1.96
C SER A 124 -1.15 17.94 1.74
N ASN A 125 -0.74 17.81 0.49
CA ASN A 125 0.65 17.99 0.07
C ASN A 125 0.72 19.03 -1.05
N SER A 126 1.26 20.21 -0.71
CA SER A 126 1.38 21.37 -1.62
C SER A 126 2.23 21.09 -2.86
N TYR A 127 3.15 20.12 -2.82
CA TYR A 127 3.95 19.73 -4.00
C TYR A 127 3.16 18.94 -5.03
N THR A 128 2.06 18.32 -4.61
CA THR A 128 1.19 17.49 -5.46
C THR A 128 -0.16 18.13 -5.74
N GLU A 129 -0.45 19.29 -5.15
CA GLU A 129 -1.69 20.02 -5.35
C GLU A 129 -1.90 20.32 -6.84
N GLY A 130 -3.09 19.99 -7.37
CA GLY A 130 -3.39 20.19 -8.78
C GLY A 130 -2.73 19.16 -9.72
N THR A 131 -2.04 18.15 -9.19
CA THR A 131 -1.51 17.03 -9.98
C THR A 131 -2.48 15.83 -9.99
N ALA A 132 -2.10 14.73 -10.64
CA ALA A 132 -2.84 13.48 -10.65
C ALA A 132 -2.52 12.59 -9.44
N ILE A 133 -1.43 12.89 -8.72
CA ILE A 133 -1.04 12.20 -7.49
C ILE A 133 -1.42 12.97 -6.22
N GLU A 134 -2.26 14.00 -6.37
CA GLU A 134 -2.82 14.73 -5.24
C GLU A 134 -3.59 13.76 -4.32
N GLY A 135 -3.30 13.80 -3.02
CA GLY A 135 -3.88 12.89 -2.04
C GLY A 135 -3.42 11.44 -2.17
N LEU A 136 -2.32 11.17 -2.91
CA LEU A 136 -1.68 9.86 -2.95
C LEU A 136 -0.35 9.87 -2.21
N HIS A 137 -0.05 8.74 -1.58
CA HIS A 137 1.19 8.54 -0.84
C HIS A 137 1.71 7.12 -1.08
N VAL A 138 3.03 6.99 -1.21
CA VAL A 138 3.70 5.69 -1.29
C VAL A 138 3.80 5.05 0.09
N VAL A 139 3.46 3.77 0.15
CA VAL A 139 3.68 2.90 1.32
C VAL A 139 4.37 1.61 0.91
N GLN A 140 5.02 0.96 1.87
CA GLN A 140 5.29 -0.47 1.79
C GLN A 140 4.16 -1.24 2.46
N VAL A 141 3.61 -2.24 1.77
CA VAL A 141 2.60 -3.13 2.34
C VAL A 141 3.29 -4.33 2.97
N CYS A 142 3.31 -4.36 4.30
CA CYS A 142 4.03 -5.35 5.07
C CYS A 142 3.17 -6.58 5.39
N ALA A 143 1.88 -6.40 5.67
CA ALA A 143 0.95 -7.50 5.89
C ALA A 143 -0.47 -7.10 5.47
N ILE A 144 -1.22 -8.06 4.92
CA ILE A 144 -2.65 -7.90 4.64
C ILE A 144 -3.38 -8.96 5.46
N PHE A 145 -4.40 -8.56 6.21
CA PHE A 145 -5.04 -9.44 7.19
C PHE A 145 -6.50 -9.11 7.45
N THR A 146 -7.25 -10.09 7.97
CA THR A 146 -8.56 -9.85 8.59
C THR A 146 -8.43 -9.87 10.11
N LEU A 147 -9.30 -9.10 10.77
CA LEU A 147 -9.45 -9.20 12.21
C LEU A 147 -10.18 -10.49 12.58
N PRO A 148 -9.80 -11.13 13.70
CA PRO A 148 -10.55 -12.26 14.23
C PRO A 148 -11.95 -11.88 14.68
N ASP A 149 -12.90 -12.80 14.50
CA ASP A 149 -14.32 -12.59 14.83
C ASP A 149 -14.57 -12.34 16.33
N TYR A 150 -13.62 -12.69 17.21
CA TYR A 150 -13.72 -12.41 18.64
C TYR A 150 -13.42 -10.94 18.99
N ILE A 151 -12.83 -10.16 18.06
CA ILE A 151 -12.60 -8.74 18.29
C ILE A 151 -13.96 -8.03 18.21
N PRO A 152 -14.36 -7.28 19.26
CA PRO A 152 -15.63 -6.58 19.27
C PRO A 152 -15.77 -5.65 18.06
N LEU A 153 -16.97 -5.63 17.47
CA LEU A 153 -17.31 -4.75 16.34
C LEU A 153 -16.49 -5.01 15.06
N TYR A 154 -15.90 -6.19 14.88
CA TYR A 154 -15.29 -6.58 13.59
C TYR A 154 -16.26 -6.40 12.41
N THR A 155 -17.57 -6.56 12.65
CA THR A 155 -18.64 -6.34 11.67
C THR A 155 -18.78 -4.89 11.20
N LYS A 156 -18.26 -3.90 11.95
CA LYS A 156 -18.19 -2.49 11.50
C LYS A 156 -17.08 -2.29 10.48
N ILE A 157 -16.06 -3.14 10.48
CA ILE A 157 -14.92 -3.05 9.58
C ILE A 157 -15.26 -3.84 8.32
N GLN A 158 -15.51 -3.12 7.23
CA GLN A 158 -15.92 -3.72 5.96
C GLN A 158 -14.70 -4.02 5.10
N GLY A 159 -14.12 -5.21 5.30
CA GLY A 159 -13.05 -5.74 4.45
C GLY A 159 -11.71 -5.94 5.15
N PRO A 160 -10.69 -6.42 4.42
CA PRO A 160 -9.37 -6.65 4.97
C PRO A 160 -8.64 -5.35 5.28
N LEU A 161 -7.70 -5.47 6.22
CA LEU A 161 -6.80 -4.42 6.64
C LEU A 161 -5.40 -4.68 6.06
N ALA A 162 -4.62 -3.62 5.95
CA ALA A 162 -3.22 -3.69 5.61
C ALA A 162 -2.39 -2.95 6.66
N TYR A 163 -1.36 -3.62 7.18
CA TYR A 163 -0.30 -2.96 7.92
C TYR A 163 0.72 -2.42 6.92
N VAL A 164 0.97 -1.12 7.00
CA VAL A 164 1.79 -0.39 6.04
C VAL A 164 2.84 0.45 6.75
N GLU A 165 3.97 0.62 6.07
CA GLU A 165 4.99 1.58 6.47
C GLU A 165 5.05 2.71 5.44
N TRP A 166 4.95 3.96 5.90
CA TRP A 166 4.91 5.12 5.04
C TRP A 166 6.30 5.45 4.49
N MET A 167 6.33 5.84 3.22
CA MET A 167 7.47 6.57 2.66
C MET A 167 7.32 8.06 2.94
N THR A 168 8.30 8.88 2.61
CA THR A 168 8.15 10.33 2.63
C THR A 168 7.12 10.77 1.58
N PRO A 169 6.36 11.84 1.84
CA PRO A 169 5.46 12.42 0.85
C PRO A 169 6.20 12.75 -0.45
N PHE A 170 5.48 12.74 -1.58
CA PHE A 170 6.02 13.18 -2.86
C PHE A 170 6.52 14.64 -2.77
N HIS A 171 7.70 14.90 -3.33
CA HIS A 171 8.30 16.22 -3.42
C HIS A 171 8.60 16.57 -4.88
N THR A 172 9.37 17.63 -5.13
CA THR A 172 9.91 17.93 -6.45
C THR A 172 10.64 16.72 -7.04
N LYS A 173 10.44 16.49 -8.33
CA LYS A 173 11.16 15.46 -9.08
C LYS A 173 12.66 15.77 -9.12
N ASP A 174 13.47 14.72 -9.13
CA ASP A 174 14.89 14.84 -9.41
C ASP A 174 15.11 15.41 -10.81
N ARG A 175 16.08 16.33 -10.93
CA ARG A 175 16.32 17.07 -12.15
C ARG A 175 16.92 16.22 -13.26
N ALA A 176 17.73 15.22 -12.89
CA ALA A 176 18.44 14.40 -13.87
C ALA A 176 17.53 13.29 -14.42
N SER A 177 16.83 12.59 -13.54
CA SER A 177 15.96 11.47 -13.90
C SER A 177 14.54 11.87 -14.26
N GLY A 178 14.05 13.02 -13.77
CA GLY A 178 12.65 13.40 -13.88
C GLY A 178 11.70 12.52 -13.05
N LEU A 179 12.23 11.76 -12.09
CA LEU A 179 11.47 10.86 -11.22
C LEU A 179 11.26 11.45 -9.83
N TYR A 180 10.20 11.03 -9.15
CA TYR A 180 10.02 11.36 -7.75
C TYR A 180 11.00 10.55 -6.90
N ILE A 181 11.62 11.21 -5.92
CA ILE A 181 12.44 10.56 -4.90
C ILE A 181 11.61 10.44 -3.63
N VAL A 182 11.65 9.27 -3.00
CA VAL A 182 11.06 9.01 -1.68
C VAL A 182 12.06 8.25 -0.81
N SER A 183 11.97 8.44 0.51
CA SER A 183 12.70 7.66 1.51
C SER A 183 11.73 7.10 2.55
N ARG A 184 12.23 6.29 3.50
CA ARG A 184 11.40 5.82 4.62
C ARG A 184 10.98 7.00 5.49
N SER A 185 9.67 7.10 5.79
CA SER A 185 9.19 8.08 6.75
C SER A 185 9.47 7.60 8.17
N THR A 186 9.91 8.52 9.02
CA THR A 186 10.13 8.25 10.44
C THR A 186 9.36 9.27 11.28
N GLN A 187 8.77 8.81 12.38
CA GLN A 187 8.09 9.63 13.36
C GLN A 187 8.68 9.31 14.74
N MET A 188 9.17 10.34 15.45
CA MET A 188 9.80 10.17 16.77
C MET A 188 10.91 9.09 16.81
N HIS A 189 11.79 9.08 15.80
CA HIS A 189 12.88 8.09 15.63
C HIS A 189 12.41 6.65 15.41
N GLN A 190 11.13 6.43 15.11
CA GLN A 190 10.56 5.14 14.79
C GLN A 190 10.03 5.16 13.35
N ARG A 191 9.79 3.99 12.76
CA ARG A 191 9.14 3.91 11.44
C ARG A 191 7.77 4.55 11.54
N HIS A 192 7.41 5.36 10.55
CA HIS A 192 6.05 5.83 10.44
C HIS A 192 5.21 4.73 9.81
N ASP A 193 4.25 4.22 10.57
CA ASP A 193 3.46 3.05 10.22
C ASP A 193 1.98 3.27 10.55
N ASP A 194 1.11 2.50 9.91
CA ASP A 194 -0.32 2.56 10.17
C ASP A 194 -1.01 1.24 9.78
N VAL A 195 -2.23 1.06 10.27
CA VAL A 195 -3.18 0.04 9.78
C VAL A 195 -4.28 0.75 9.01
N ILE A 196 -4.38 0.44 7.73
CA ILE A 196 -5.36 1.05 6.83
C ILE A 196 -6.36 0.01 6.30
N LEU A 197 -7.52 0.46 5.86
CA LEU A 197 -8.39 -0.35 5.03
C LEU A 197 -7.73 -0.60 3.68
N VAL A 198 -7.79 -1.84 3.18
CA VAL A 198 -7.30 -2.18 1.84
C VAL A 198 -7.99 -1.33 0.75
N ALA A 199 -9.23 -0.88 0.99
CA ALA A 199 -9.94 0.04 0.10
C ALA A 199 -9.22 1.38 -0.15
N ASN A 200 -8.27 1.76 0.72
CA ASN A 200 -7.46 2.97 0.52
C ASN A 200 -6.27 2.73 -0.41
N ILE A 201 -5.89 1.48 -0.67
CA ILE A 201 -4.83 1.12 -1.63
C ILE A 201 -5.41 1.23 -3.04
N VAL A 202 -4.72 1.99 -3.90
CA VAL A 202 -5.21 2.29 -5.25
C VAL A 202 -4.45 1.51 -6.32
N HIS A 203 -3.13 1.40 -6.18
CA HIS A 203 -2.28 0.81 -7.22
C HIS A 203 -0.95 0.35 -6.63
N SER A 204 -0.38 -0.76 -7.11
CA SER A 204 1.01 -1.11 -6.80
C SER A 204 1.96 -0.07 -7.39
N CYS A 205 3.07 0.22 -6.73
CA CYS A 205 4.15 0.99 -7.34
C CYS A 205 5.47 0.23 -7.21
N HIS A 206 6.39 0.55 -8.12
CA HIS A 206 7.72 -0.01 -8.12
C HIS A 206 8.71 1.07 -7.71
N LEU A 207 9.54 0.77 -6.71
CA LEU A 207 10.60 1.65 -6.25
C LEU A 207 11.94 1.11 -6.74
N ILE A 208 12.76 2.00 -7.32
CA ILE A 208 14.13 1.70 -7.74
C ILE A 208 15.06 2.24 -6.65
N PRO A 209 15.88 1.39 -6.02
CA PRO A 209 16.82 1.87 -5.00
C PRO A 209 17.87 2.80 -5.64
N GLU A 210 18.24 3.86 -4.94
CA GLU A 210 19.36 4.70 -5.34
C GLU A 210 20.69 4.00 -4.99
N PHE A 211 21.35 3.42 -6.00
CA PHE A 211 22.57 2.62 -5.82
C PHE A 211 23.81 3.44 -5.42
N GLY A 212 23.78 4.78 -5.53
CA GLY A 212 24.93 5.64 -5.27
C GLY A 212 26.16 5.27 -6.12
N HIS A 213 27.35 5.45 -5.56
CA HIS A 213 28.62 5.12 -6.23
C HIS A 213 28.95 3.62 -6.23
N ALA A 214 28.45 2.88 -5.23
CA ALA A 214 28.70 1.45 -5.08
C ALA A 214 27.48 0.81 -4.41
N VAL A 215 27.05 -0.34 -4.94
CA VAL A 215 25.97 -1.14 -4.37
C VAL A 215 26.44 -1.73 -3.04
N ASP A 216 25.65 -1.54 -1.98
CA ASP A 216 25.93 -2.14 -0.67
C ASP A 216 25.85 -3.68 -0.80
N PRO A 217 26.91 -4.42 -0.43
CA PRO A 217 26.95 -5.88 -0.55
C PRO A 217 25.93 -6.60 0.32
N ASN A 218 25.34 -5.93 1.31
CA ASN A 218 24.29 -6.50 2.16
C ASN A 218 22.89 -6.38 1.52
N TRP A 219 22.78 -5.75 0.36
CA TRP A 219 21.50 -5.63 -0.35
C TRP A 219 21.10 -6.96 -0.97
N THR A 220 19.95 -7.42 -0.52
CA THR A 220 19.21 -8.56 -1.05
C THR A 220 17.78 -8.09 -1.35
N ALA A 221 16.98 -8.93 -2.02
CA ALA A 221 15.56 -8.60 -2.25
C ALA A 221 14.79 -8.33 -0.94
N ASP A 222 15.20 -8.94 0.17
CA ASP A 222 14.58 -8.81 1.50
C ASP A 222 15.08 -7.57 2.25
N THR A 223 16.38 -7.28 2.16
CA THR A 223 17.02 -6.24 2.96
C THR A 223 17.01 -4.86 2.29
N VAL A 224 16.99 -4.79 0.95
CA VAL A 224 17.11 -3.51 0.21
C VAL A 224 16.02 -2.52 0.57
N GLY A 225 14.77 -3.00 0.77
CA GLY A 225 13.66 -2.15 1.17
C GLY A 225 13.89 -1.46 2.52
N THR A 226 14.64 -2.12 3.42
CA THR A 226 14.93 -1.60 4.77
C THR A 226 16.23 -0.79 4.80
N LEU A 227 17.27 -1.22 4.08
CA LEU A 227 18.61 -0.63 4.16
C LEU A 227 18.81 0.57 3.23
N CYS A 228 18.10 0.62 2.10
CA CYS A 228 18.25 1.70 1.14
C CYS A 228 17.65 3.00 1.68
N SER A 229 18.42 4.09 1.59
CA SER A 229 18.01 5.40 2.12
C SER A 229 17.00 6.09 1.22
N TRP A 230 17.17 6.02 -0.10
CA TRP A 230 16.37 6.74 -1.08
C TRP A 230 15.95 5.83 -2.23
N PHE A 231 14.78 6.10 -2.78
CA PHE A 231 14.21 5.36 -3.87
C PHE A 231 13.64 6.31 -4.91
N PHE A 232 13.81 5.96 -6.18
CA PHE A 232 13.07 6.57 -7.27
C PHE A 232 11.76 5.84 -7.50
N VAL A 233 10.66 6.57 -7.59
CA VAL A 233 9.37 6.01 -7.95
C VAL A 233 9.34 5.76 -9.45
N ASN A 234 9.30 4.49 -9.86
CA ASN A 234 9.40 4.09 -11.25
C ASN A 234 8.11 4.42 -12.01
N ALA A 235 8.15 5.47 -12.82
CA ALA A 235 7.04 5.87 -13.68
C ALA A 235 6.84 4.97 -14.91
N TYR A 236 7.75 4.03 -15.20
CA TYR A 236 7.80 3.29 -16.46
C TYR A 236 7.53 1.80 -16.33
N ILE A 237 7.06 1.34 -15.16
CA ILE A 237 6.77 -0.08 -14.92
C ILE A 237 5.55 -0.57 -15.69
N ASP A 238 4.55 0.30 -15.86
CA ASP A 238 3.34 0.03 -16.62
C ASP A 238 2.71 1.35 -17.12
N VAL A 239 1.72 1.23 -18.01
CA VAL A 239 1.07 2.38 -18.67
C VAL A 239 0.21 3.21 -17.71
N HIS A 240 -0.41 2.60 -16.70
CA HIS A 240 -1.22 3.30 -15.70
C HIS A 240 -0.34 4.18 -14.84
N THR A 241 0.75 3.60 -14.33
CA THR A 241 1.77 4.30 -13.56
C THR A 241 2.41 5.43 -14.37
N PHE A 242 2.70 5.20 -15.65
CA PHE A 242 3.22 6.24 -16.56
C PHE A 242 2.21 7.37 -16.78
N SER A 243 0.95 7.03 -17.04
CA SER A 243 -0.12 8.00 -17.25
C SER A 243 -0.34 8.87 -16.02
N LEU A 244 -0.24 8.26 -14.82
CA LEU A 244 -0.38 8.95 -13.55
C LEU A 244 0.81 9.86 -13.23
N LEU A 245 2.04 9.32 -13.24
CA LEU A 245 3.24 10.00 -12.73
C LEU A 245 3.93 10.91 -13.76
N SER A 246 3.80 10.58 -15.05
CA SER A 246 4.48 11.30 -16.14
C SER A 246 3.52 12.13 -16.98
N MET A 247 2.33 11.61 -17.31
CA MET A 247 1.34 12.36 -18.11
C MET A 247 0.33 13.17 -17.26
N ASN A 248 0.35 13.05 -15.94
CA ASN A 248 -0.56 13.76 -15.04
C ASN A 248 -2.07 13.49 -15.32
N ARG A 249 -2.42 12.25 -15.70
CA ARG A 249 -3.82 11.82 -15.96
C ARG A 249 -4.47 11.26 -14.69
N ARG A 250 -5.60 11.86 -14.27
CA ARG A 250 -6.31 11.54 -13.00
C ARG A 250 -7.22 10.32 -13.00
N ASN A 251 -7.56 9.77 -14.16
CA ASN A 251 -8.58 8.71 -14.31
C ASN A 251 -7.97 7.37 -14.76
N CYS A 252 -6.69 7.16 -14.49
CA CYS A 252 -5.98 5.96 -14.90
C CYS A 252 -5.91 4.91 -13.79
N ILE A 253 -6.29 5.23 -12.55
CA ILE A 253 -6.28 4.33 -11.39
C ILE A 253 -7.54 4.51 -10.56
#